data_AF-A0A2D9ANR4-F1
#
_entry.id   AF-A0A2D9ANR4-F1
#
_cell.length_a   1.000
_cell.length_b   1.000
_cell.length_c   1.000
_cell.angle_alpha   90.00
_cell.angle_beta   90.00
_cell.angle_gamma   90.00
#
_symmetry.space_group_name_H-M   'P 1'
#
loop_
_entity.id
_entity.type
_entity.pdbx_description
1 polymer ?
#
loop_
_entity_poly.entity_id
_entity_poly.type
_entity_poly.pdbx_seq_one_letter_code
_entity_poly.pdbx_strand_id
1 'polypeptide(L)'
;ARAILKIPVPEIKLIQNGASAVVLSDIECHDFPQITGLEKAALIKNTDFKIFGKPSARKYRRMAVALSYGSDSVKDLVIRAKKVASCITLN
;
A
#
# COMPACT_ATOMS: atom_id res chain seq x y z
N ALA A 1 -15.74 7.79 8.97
CA ALA A 1 -17.14 8.23 8.99
C ALA A 1 -17.46 9.36 9.98
N ARG A 2 -16.52 9.84 10.83
CA ARG A 2 -16.82 10.85 11.87
C ARG A 2 -17.52 12.12 11.34
N ALA A 3 -17.01 12.69 10.25
CA ALA A 3 -17.58 13.90 9.64
C ALA A 3 -19.06 13.77 9.20
N ILE A 4 -19.40 12.71 8.45
CA ILE A 4 -20.77 12.48 7.96
C ILE A 4 -21.71 12.10 9.11
N LEU A 5 -21.20 11.37 10.11
CA LEU A 5 -21.98 10.96 11.29
C LEU A 5 -22.03 12.03 12.38
N LYS A 6 -21.52 13.24 12.14
CA LYS A 6 -21.44 14.34 13.11
C LYS A 6 -20.75 13.96 14.44
N ILE A 7 -19.82 13.01 14.39
CA ILE A 7 -18.99 12.64 15.54
C ILE A 7 -17.82 13.64 15.62
N PRO A 8 -17.48 14.18 16.81
CA PRO A 8 -16.39 15.16 16.96
C PRO A 8 -15.10 14.67 16.32
N VAL A 9 -14.35 15.51 15.62
CA VAL A 9 -13.03 15.14 15.04
C VAL A 9 -11.94 15.71 15.94
N PRO A 10 -11.18 14.87 16.67
CA PRO A 10 -10.11 15.35 17.53
C PRO A 10 -8.93 15.88 16.69
N GLU A 11 -7.99 16.55 17.35
CA GLU A 11 -6.75 17.05 16.75
C GLU A 11 -6.03 15.95 15.93
N ILE A 12 -5.62 16.31 14.71
CA ILE A 12 -4.85 15.41 13.84
C ILE A 12 -3.36 15.61 14.12
N LYS A 13 -2.71 14.60 14.70
CA LYS A 13 -1.28 14.63 15.02
C LYS A 13 -0.48 13.86 13.97
N LEU A 14 0.61 14.47 13.50
CA LEU A 14 1.63 13.78 12.72
C LEU A 14 2.54 13.03 13.70
N ILE A 15 2.40 11.70 13.76
CA ILE A 15 3.19 10.86 14.68
C ILE A 15 4.62 10.71 14.16
N GLN A 16 4.78 10.46 12.86
CA GLN A 16 6.06 10.25 12.20
C GLN A 16 5.94 10.45 10.69
N ASN A 17 7.08 10.53 10.00
CA ASN A 17 7.10 10.55 8.55
C ASN A 17 6.55 9.23 8.00
N GLY A 18 5.84 9.32 6.88
CA GLY A 18 5.30 8.18 6.17
C GLY A 18 5.33 8.41 4.66
N ALA A 19 5.40 7.31 3.91
CA ALA A 19 5.26 7.32 2.46
C ALA A 19 4.45 6.10 2.00
N SER A 20 3.85 6.21 0.82
CA SER A 20 3.06 5.13 0.23
C SER A 20 3.39 4.93 -1.24
N ALA A 21 3.34 3.68 -1.72
CA ALA A 21 3.46 3.33 -3.13
C ALA A 21 2.35 2.34 -3.51
N VAL A 22 1.65 2.62 -4.60
CA VAL A 22 0.59 1.72 -5.09
C VAL A 22 1.18 0.57 -5.89
N VAL A 23 0.56 -0.60 -5.78
CA VAL A 23 0.81 -1.73 -6.67
C VAL A 23 -0.20 -1.64 -7.80
N LEU A 24 0.29 -1.40 -9.01
CA LEU A 24 -0.52 -1.39 -10.22
C LEU A 24 -0.48 -2.78 -10.84
N SER A 25 -1.61 -3.23 -11.35
CA SER A 25 -1.63 -4.44 -12.17
C SER A 25 -1.01 -4.15 -13.54
N ASP A 26 -0.10 -5.01 -13.95
CA ASP A 26 0.49 -5.09 -15.28
C ASP A 26 -0.33 -6.00 -16.22
N ILE A 27 -1.12 -6.91 -15.63
CA ILE A 27 -2.01 -7.82 -16.34
C ILE A 27 -3.46 -7.31 -16.46
N GLU A 28 -4.21 -8.00 -17.31
CA GLU A 28 -5.66 -7.94 -17.36
C GLU A 28 -6.21 -9.33 -17.04
N CYS A 29 -7.13 -9.41 -16.08
CA CYS A 29 -7.68 -10.67 -15.60
C CYS A 29 -9.14 -10.47 -15.20
N HIS A 30 -10.02 -11.34 -15.68
CA HIS A 30 -11.45 -11.28 -15.35
C HIS A 30 -11.80 -11.98 -14.04
N ASP A 31 -10.94 -12.90 -13.59
CA ASP A 31 -11.07 -13.63 -12.34
C ASP A 31 -10.19 -13.04 -11.23
N PHE A 32 -10.24 -13.63 -10.04
CA PHE A 32 -9.40 -13.21 -8.92
C PHE A 32 -7.92 -13.43 -9.26
N PRO A 33 -7.11 -12.36 -9.34
CA PRO A 33 -5.70 -12.50 -9.68
C PRO A 33 -4.94 -13.15 -8.52
N GLN A 34 -3.96 -13.96 -8.85
CA GLN A 34 -3.10 -14.55 -7.83
C GLN A 34 -2.06 -13.51 -7.41
N ILE A 35 -2.02 -13.22 -6.11
CA ILE A 35 -1.09 -12.24 -5.55
C ILE A 35 0.06 -12.97 -4.88
N THR A 36 1.29 -12.65 -5.25
CA THR A 36 2.49 -13.30 -4.72
C THR A 36 3.50 -12.28 -4.17
N GLY A 37 4.54 -12.77 -3.49
CA GLY A 37 5.63 -11.94 -2.96
C GLY A 37 5.35 -11.21 -1.64
N LEU A 38 4.21 -11.51 -1.00
CA LEU A 38 3.81 -10.95 0.30
C LEU A 38 4.81 -11.25 1.41
N GLU A 39 5.38 -12.47 1.44
CA GLU A 39 6.39 -12.88 2.43
C GLU A 39 7.63 -11.98 2.36
N LYS A 40 8.15 -11.73 1.15
CA LYS A 40 9.31 -10.86 0.94
C LYS A 40 8.99 -9.41 1.31
N ALA A 41 7.79 -8.94 0.96
CA ALA A 41 7.32 -7.61 1.34
C ALA A 41 7.26 -7.46 2.87
N ALA A 42 6.77 -8.47 3.58
CA ALA A 42 6.61 -8.46 5.04
C ALA A 42 7.93 -8.46 5.82
N LEU A 43 9.03 -8.90 5.22
CA LEU A 43 10.36 -8.87 5.84
C LEU A 43 10.98 -7.46 5.89
N ILE A 44 10.40 -6.47 5.20
CA ILE A 44 10.92 -5.10 5.18
C ILE A 44 10.48 -4.37 6.45
N LYS A 45 11.44 -3.99 7.31
CA LYS A 45 11.14 -3.31 8.58
C LYS A 45 10.47 -1.96 8.38
N ASN A 46 9.62 -1.59 9.34
CA ASN A 46 8.88 -0.32 9.38
C ASN A 46 8.05 -0.07 8.12
N THR A 47 7.40 -1.13 7.65
CA THR A 47 6.51 -1.11 6.50
C THR A 47 5.22 -1.85 6.79
N ASP A 48 4.22 -1.63 5.95
CA ASP A 48 2.96 -2.37 5.92
C ASP A 48 2.50 -2.45 4.45
N PHE A 49 1.57 -3.34 4.14
CA PHE A 49 0.89 -3.35 2.85
C PHE A 49 -0.57 -3.76 3.01
N LYS A 50 -1.43 -3.21 2.16
CA LYS A 50 -2.87 -3.52 2.15
C LYS A 50 -3.28 -3.97 0.77
N ILE A 51 -3.72 -5.23 0.69
CA ILE A 51 -4.30 -5.82 -0.51
C ILE A 51 -5.78 -5.46 -0.57
N PHE A 52 -6.27 -5.00 -1.73
CA PHE A 52 -7.65 -4.53 -1.86
C PHE A 52 -8.67 -5.64 -2.16
N GLY A 53 -8.23 -6.88 -2.39
CA GLY A 53 -9.13 -8.03 -2.63
C GLY A 53 -10.06 -7.85 -3.82
N LYS A 54 -9.61 -7.17 -4.87
CA LYS A 54 -10.43 -6.90 -6.06
C LYS A 54 -10.62 -8.20 -6.86
N PRO A 55 -11.86 -8.49 -7.32
CA PRO A 55 -12.18 -9.75 -7.99
C PRO A 55 -11.66 -9.86 -9.42
N SER A 56 -11.05 -8.80 -9.94
CA SER A 56 -10.53 -8.74 -11.31
C SER A 56 -9.42 -7.70 -11.40
N ALA A 57 -8.59 -7.80 -12.43
CA ALA A 57 -7.51 -6.87 -12.72
C ALA A 57 -7.69 -6.24 -14.11
N ARG A 58 -7.27 -4.98 -14.22
CA ARG A 58 -7.16 -4.25 -15.48
C ARG A 58 -5.80 -3.61 -15.49
N LYS A 59 -5.22 -3.39 -16.67
CA LYS A 59 -3.94 -2.72 -16.78
C LYS A 59 -3.96 -1.38 -16.03
N TYR A 60 -2.96 -1.19 -15.18
CA TYR A 60 -2.78 -0.03 -14.30
C TYR A 60 -3.86 0.17 -13.21
N ARG A 61 -4.69 -0.84 -12.94
CA ARG A 61 -5.60 -0.82 -11.79
C ARG A 61 -4.77 -0.93 -10.50
N ARG A 62 -5.04 -0.06 -9.50
CA ARG A 62 -4.42 -0.16 -8.17
C ARG A 62 -4.97 -1.39 -7.45
N MET A 63 -4.11 -2.33 -7.09
CA MET A 63 -4.51 -3.60 -6.48
C MET A 63 -4.10 -3.73 -5.02
N ALA A 64 -3.05 -2.99 -4.65
CA ALA A 64 -2.62 -2.85 -3.28
C ALA A 64 -1.96 -1.49 -3.05
N VAL A 65 -1.65 -1.20 -1.79
CA VAL A 65 -0.78 -0.09 -1.40
C VAL A 65 0.26 -0.60 -0.40
N ALA A 66 1.51 -0.24 -0.62
CA ALA A 66 2.60 -0.39 0.32
C ALA A 66 2.81 0.90 1.09
N LEU A 67 3.18 0.79 2.36
CA LEU A 67 3.44 1.87 3.28
C LEU A 67 4.84 1.71 3.87
N SER A 68 5.50 2.83 4.11
CA SER A 68 6.72 2.88 4.92
C SER A 68 6.61 4.06 5.88
N TYR A 69 7.26 3.92 7.03
CA TYR A 69 7.20 4.94 8.08
C TYR A 69 8.48 4.94 8.91
N GLY A 70 8.78 6.06 9.56
CA GLY A 70 9.94 6.13 10.46
C GLY A 70 10.42 7.56 10.70
N SER A 71 11.59 7.65 11.33
CA SER A 71 12.33 8.90 11.53
C SER A 71 13.20 9.29 10.33
N ASP A 72 13.28 8.43 9.31
CA ASP A 72 14.03 8.68 8.08
C ASP A 72 13.44 9.86 7.29
N SER A 73 14.20 10.36 6.31
CA SER A 73 13.70 11.36 5.38
C SER A 73 12.53 10.81 4.56
N VAL A 74 11.58 11.67 4.20
CA VAL A 74 10.43 11.27 3.34
C VAL A 74 10.92 10.67 2.01
N LYS A 75 12.05 11.16 1.48
CA LYS A 75 12.65 10.62 0.24
C LYS A 75 13.06 9.15 0.40
N ASP A 76 13.70 8.79 1.52
CA ASP A 76 14.10 7.42 1.81
C ASP A 76 12.89 6.52 2.07
N LEU A 77 11.88 7.06 2.75
CA LEU A 77 10.60 6.36 2.95
C LEU A 77 9.91 6.07 1.62
N VAL A 78 9.88 7.02 0.68
CA VAL A 78 9.31 6.79 -0.66
C VAL A 78 10.04 5.66 -1.38
N ILE A 79 11.38 5.62 -1.32
CA ILE A 79 12.18 4.53 -1.90
C ILE A 79 11.81 3.20 -1.24
N ARG A 80 11.68 3.17 0.09
CA ARG A 80 11.30 1.97 0.85
C ARG A 80 9.88 1.49 0.49
N ALA A 81 8.90 2.38 0.40
CA ALA A 81 7.54 2.03 0.02
C ALA A 81 7.49 1.45 -1.41
N LYS A 82 8.24 2.05 -2.35
CA LYS A 82 8.39 1.51 -3.71
C LYS A 82 9.03 0.12 -3.72
N LYS A 83 10.04 -0.11 -2.87
CA LYS A 83 10.66 -1.43 -2.71
C LYS A 83 9.65 -2.48 -2.24
N VAL A 84 8.84 -2.18 -1.23
CA VAL A 84 7.76 -3.07 -0.75
C VAL A 84 6.76 -3.33 -1.88
N ALA A 85 6.30 -2.29 -2.56
CA ALA A 85 5.35 -2.44 -3.67
C ALA A 85 5.93 -3.32 -4.80
N SER A 86 7.21 -3.20 -5.12
CA SER A 86 7.87 -4.01 -6.15
C SER A 86 8.02 -5.50 -5.80
N CYS A 87 7.90 -5.86 -4.52
CA CYS A 87 7.86 -7.26 -4.11
C CYS A 87 6.52 -7.92 -4.43
N ILE A 88 5.44 -7.15 -4.58
CA ILE A 88 4.08 -7.67 -4.74
C ILE A 88 3.74 -7.71 -6.23
N THR A 89 3.49 -8.91 -6.75
CA THR A 89 3.13 -9.13 -8.16
C THR A 89 1.76 -9.78 -8.29
N LEU A 90 1.12 -9.54 -9.43
CA LEU A 90 -0.15 -10.15 -9.81
C LEU A 90 0.08 -11.09 -10.98
N ASN A 91 -0.41 -12.32 -10.86
CA ASN A 91 -0.39 -13.34 -11.90
C ASN A 91 -1.82 -13.73 -12.29
#